data_AF-A0A1C6SR34-F1
#
_entry.id   AF-A0A1C6SR34-F1
#
_cell.length_a   1.000
_cell.length_b   1.000
_cell.length_c   1.000
_cell.angle_alpha   90.00
_cell.angle_beta   90.00
_cell.angle_gamma   90.00
#
_symmetry.space_group_name_H-M   'P 1'
#
loop_
_entity.id
_entity.type
_entity.pdbx_description
1 polymer ?
#
loop_
_entity_poly.entity_id
_entity_poly.type
_entity_poly.pdbx_seq_one_letter_code
_entity_poly.pdbx_strand_id
1 'polypeptide(L)'
;MRFVVTGSGRCGTKYLATLLTAAGVRCGHEQVYNADGPPIWPAGLRADSSWMAVPHLPLPLPVVLLVRHPLAVVRSWVEIGFFTVDVDNPTHRPLRQWAPQVYEEATPADRALSMWLHLTRAALPRAARVVRIEDLDARQAYRLLRWAGARSRPAREAVRSVPQRLNRHEEMRQVVGVRHEPVWAVHRPALADAARRLAVDVGIDPDEVVSGG
;
A
#
# COMPACT_ATOMS: atom_id res chain seq x y z
N MET A 1 16.63 -12.56 -9.03
CA MET A 1 15.49 -12.77 -8.12
C MET A 1 14.29 -11.95 -8.57
N ARG A 2 13.09 -12.57 -8.58
CA ARG A 2 11.79 -11.91 -8.67
C ARG A 2 11.18 -11.74 -7.27
N PHE A 3 10.41 -10.69 -7.02
CA PHE A 3 9.72 -10.46 -5.74
C PHE A 3 8.48 -9.57 -5.94
N VAL A 4 7.65 -9.46 -4.91
CA VAL A 4 6.45 -8.60 -4.91
C VAL A 4 6.56 -7.58 -3.80
N VAL A 5 6.19 -6.33 -4.10
CA VAL A 5 5.86 -5.31 -3.09
C VAL A 5 4.34 -5.28 -2.98
N THR A 6 3.80 -5.42 -1.78
CA THR A 6 2.35 -5.35 -1.55
C THR A 6 2.00 -4.61 -0.27
N GLY A 7 0.71 -4.38 -0.02
CA GLY A 7 0.21 -3.64 1.13
C GLY A 7 -1.28 -3.38 1.00
N SER A 8 -1.80 -2.40 1.75
CA SER A 8 -3.22 -2.06 1.80
C SER A 8 -3.72 -1.14 0.68
N GLY A 9 -2.86 -0.80 -0.28
CA GLY A 9 -3.06 0.37 -1.14
C GLY A 9 -2.87 1.68 -0.36
N ARG A 10 -2.56 2.77 -1.06
CA ARG A 10 -2.25 4.10 -0.48
C ARG A 10 -1.13 4.15 0.57
N CYS A 11 -0.35 3.07 0.68
CA CYS A 11 0.84 2.94 1.53
C CYS A 11 2.16 3.30 0.83
N GLY A 12 2.11 3.83 -0.40
CA GLY A 12 3.32 4.22 -1.15
C GLY A 12 3.81 3.21 -2.18
N THR A 13 2.97 2.27 -2.62
CA THR A 13 3.32 1.24 -3.63
C THR A 13 3.89 1.85 -4.92
N LYS A 14 3.28 2.94 -5.42
CA LYS A 14 3.81 3.68 -6.58
C LYS A 14 5.20 4.27 -6.32
N TYR A 15 5.41 4.88 -5.15
CA TYR A 15 6.73 5.40 -4.77
C TYR A 15 7.78 4.31 -4.80
N LEU A 16 7.51 3.16 -4.19
CA LEU A 16 8.48 2.08 -4.17
C LEU A 16 8.71 1.47 -5.56
N ALA A 17 7.68 1.37 -6.41
CA ALA A 17 7.82 0.95 -7.81
C ALA A 17 8.74 1.90 -8.61
N THR A 18 8.51 3.21 -8.47
CA THR A 18 9.34 4.24 -9.12
C THR A 18 10.77 4.20 -8.61
N LEU A 19 10.97 4.09 -7.29
CA LEU A 19 12.28 4.00 -6.68
C LEU A 19 13.08 2.77 -7.16
N LEU A 20 12.44 1.60 -7.22
CA LEU A 20 13.05 0.37 -7.73
C LEU A 20 13.44 0.50 -9.20
N THR A 21 12.54 1.02 -10.03
CA THR A 21 12.80 1.24 -11.46
C THR A 21 13.93 2.24 -11.68
N ALA A 22 13.95 3.36 -10.95
CA ALA A 22 15.06 4.33 -11.00
C ALA A 22 16.41 3.72 -10.59
N ALA A 23 16.40 2.72 -9.70
CA ALA A 23 17.60 2.00 -9.28
C ALA A 23 18.03 0.87 -10.24
N GLY A 24 17.35 0.72 -11.39
CA GLY A 24 17.63 -0.32 -12.39
C GLY A 24 17.01 -1.69 -12.08
N VAL A 25 16.10 -1.78 -11.10
CA VAL A 25 15.30 -2.97 -10.84
C VAL A 25 13.97 -2.79 -11.55
N ARG A 26 13.81 -3.43 -12.72
CA ARG A 26 12.58 -3.33 -13.53
C ARG A 26 11.36 -3.78 -12.71
N CYS A 27 10.59 -2.81 -12.22
CA CYS A 27 9.46 -3.01 -11.33
C CYS A 27 8.19 -2.44 -11.97
N GLY A 28 7.15 -3.26 -12.07
CA GLY A 28 5.81 -2.83 -12.45
C GLY A 28 5.12 -2.14 -11.27
N HIS A 29 4.17 -1.26 -11.56
CA HIS A 29 3.16 -0.82 -10.61
C HIS A 29 1.84 -1.40 -11.13
N GLU A 30 1.32 -2.42 -10.46
CA GLU A 30 0.10 -3.13 -10.86
C GLU A 30 0.17 -3.66 -12.31
N GLN A 31 1.33 -4.16 -12.75
CA GLN A 31 1.49 -4.75 -14.09
C GLN A 31 1.23 -6.26 -14.10
N VAL A 32 1.53 -6.94 -12.99
CA VAL A 32 1.29 -8.38 -12.83
C VAL A 32 -0.01 -8.62 -12.09
N TYR A 33 -0.16 -7.98 -10.94
CA TYR A 33 -1.36 -8.11 -10.12
C TYR A 33 -2.20 -6.85 -10.31
N ASN A 34 -3.23 -6.97 -11.14
CA ASN A 34 -4.18 -5.91 -11.43
C ASN A 34 -5.61 -6.45 -11.44
N ALA A 35 -6.57 -5.59 -11.83
CA ALA A 35 -7.97 -5.99 -11.95
C ALA A 35 -8.24 -6.81 -13.23
N ASP A 36 -7.27 -6.90 -14.15
CA ASP A 36 -7.42 -7.44 -15.48
C ASP A 36 -6.98 -8.90 -15.53
N GLY A 37 -7.89 -9.79 -15.15
CA GLY A 37 -7.72 -11.23 -15.35
C GLY A 37 -6.58 -11.86 -14.52
N PRO A 38 -6.04 -13.01 -14.96
CA PRO A 38 -5.03 -13.74 -14.19
C PRO A 38 -3.65 -13.05 -14.26
N PRO A 39 -2.81 -13.19 -13.21
CA PRO A 39 -1.51 -12.54 -13.16
C PRO A 39 -0.55 -13.12 -14.20
N ILE A 40 -0.04 -12.27 -15.08
CA ILE A 40 0.95 -12.63 -16.10
C ILE A 40 2.23 -11.83 -15.84
N TRP A 41 3.38 -12.52 -15.72
CA TRP A 41 4.68 -11.88 -15.51
C TRP A 41 5.34 -11.53 -16.85
N PRO A 42 5.49 -10.24 -17.22
CA PRO A 42 6.17 -9.85 -18.45
C PRO A 42 7.64 -10.26 -18.47
N ALA A 43 8.16 -10.51 -19.67
CA ALA A 43 9.57 -10.84 -19.87
C ALA A 43 10.48 -9.72 -19.34
N GLY A 44 11.47 -10.12 -18.53
CA GLY A 44 12.42 -9.19 -17.91
C GLY A 44 11.90 -8.41 -16.70
N LEU A 45 10.61 -8.50 -16.34
CA LEU A 45 10.10 -7.89 -15.12
C LEU A 45 10.69 -8.61 -13.89
N ARG A 46 11.25 -7.83 -12.95
CA ARG A 46 11.90 -8.33 -11.74
C ARG A 46 11.05 -8.14 -10.48
N ALA A 47 10.15 -7.17 -10.48
CA ALA A 47 9.25 -6.96 -9.37
C ALA A 47 7.91 -6.45 -9.85
N ASP A 48 6.86 -6.68 -9.07
CA ASP A 48 5.60 -5.96 -9.20
C ASP A 48 5.25 -5.35 -7.85
N SER A 49 4.87 -4.08 -7.86
CA SER A 49 4.35 -3.37 -6.70
C SER A 49 2.86 -3.25 -6.87
N SER A 50 2.09 -3.99 -6.07
CA SER A 50 0.64 -4.04 -6.20
C SER A 50 -0.01 -4.45 -4.89
N TRP A 51 -1.00 -3.67 -4.45
CA TRP A 51 -1.85 -4.07 -3.33
C TRP A 51 -2.83 -5.20 -3.72
N MET A 52 -3.10 -5.35 -5.02
CA MET A 52 -3.89 -6.46 -5.57
C MET A 52 -3.11 -7.77 -5.60
N ALA A 53 -1.85 -7.82 -5.17
CA ALA A 53 -1.14 -9.08 -4.98
C ALA A 53 -1.62 -9.84 -3.72
N VAL A 54 -2.21 -9.18 -2.73
CA VAL A 54 -2.62 -9.82 -1.47
C VAL A 54 -3.65 -10.95 -1.68
N PRO A 55 -4.70 -10.77 -2.52
CA PRO A 55 -5.63 -11.85 -2.85
C PRO A 55 -5.00 -13.12 -3.44
N HIS A 56 -3.77 -13.06 -3.96
CA HIS A 56 -3.06 -14.19 -4.57
C HIS A 56 -2.07 -14.87 -3.62
N LEU A 57 -2.00 -14.48 -2.34
CA LEU A 57 -1.13 -15.14 -1.36
C LEU A 57 -1.64 -16.55 -1.00
N PRO A 58 -0.77 -17.55 -0.74
CA PRO A 58 0.70 -17.49 -0.78
C PRO A 58 1.27 -17.37 -2.19
N LEU A 59 2.36 -16.63 -2.32
CA LEU A 59 3.15 -16.56 -3.54
C LEU A 59 4.46 -17.33 -3.36
N PRO A 60 4.99 -17.98 -4.42
CA PRO A 60 6.31 -18.63 -4.41
C PRO A 60 7.46 -17.61 -4.55
N LEU A 61 7.21 -16.34 -4.22
CA LEU A 61 8.13 -15.22 -4.37
C LEU A 61 8.27 -14.49 -3.03
N PRO A 62 9.44 -13.91 -2.72
CA PRO A 62 9.58 -13.03 -1.57
C PRO A 62 8.59 -11.87 -1.63
N VAL A 63 7.97 -11.56 -0.50
CA VAL A 63 7.02 -10.45 -0.34
C VAL A 63 7.65 -9.35 0.51
N VAL A 64 7.65 -8.13 0.00
CA VAL A 64 7.90 -6.92 0.78
C VAL A 64 6.53 -6.33 1.13
N LEU A 65 6.15 -6.40 2.40
CA LEU A 65 4.95 -5.74 2.90
C LEU A 65 5.26 -4.28 3.20
N LEU A 66 4.69 -3.39 2.41
CA LEU A 66 4.74 -1.95 2.61
C LEU A 66 3.55 -1.51 3.45
N VAL A 67 3.82 -0.99 4.64
CA VAL A 67 2.83 -0.47 5.58
C VAL A 67 2.93 1.05 5.69
N ARG A 68 1.81 1.64 6.09
CA ARG A 68 1.61 3.06 6.36
C ARG A 68 0.64 3.17 7.53
N HIS A 69 0.71 4.23 8.32
CA HIS A 69 -0.21 4.44 9.43
C HIS A 69 -1.68 4.27 8.96
N PRO A 70 -2.49 3.43 9.64
CA PRO A 70 -3.84 3.08 9.21
C PRO A 70 -4.71 4.31 8.97
N LEU A 71 -4.73 5.28 9.90
CA LEU A 71 -5.54 6.50 9.72
C LEU A 71 -5.05 7.39 8.55
N ALA A 72 -3.77 7.32 8.19
CA ALA A 72 -3.26 8.01 7.01
C ALA A 72 -3.73 7.35 5.71
N VAL A 73 -3.85 6.01 5.71
CA VAL A 73 -4.43 5.24 4.61
C VAL A 73 -5.93 5.50 4.49
N VAL A 74 -6.68 5.45 5.60
CA VAL A 74 -8.12 5.75 5.65
C VAL A 74 -8.38 7.13 5.07
N ARG A 75 -7.72 8.17 5.61
CA ARG A 75 -7.83 9.54 5.10
C ARG A 75 -7.59 9.58 3.59
N SER A 76 -6.53 8.94 3.11
CA SER A 76 -6.22 8.95 1.69
C SER A 76 -7.26 8.23 0.82
N TRP A 77 -7.94 7.19 1.30
CA TRP A 77 -8.98 6.50 0.54
C TRP A 77 -10.29 7.28 0.53
N VAL A 78 -10.66 7.86 1.67
CA VAL A 78 -11.89 8.67 1.82
C VAL A 78 -11.78 9.95 0.99
N GLU A 79 -10.66 10.65 1.06
CA GLU A 79 -10.47 11.93 0.35
C GLU A 79 -10.39 11.78 -1.17
N ILE A 80 -10.07 10.59 -1.69
CA ILE A 80 -10.15 10.31 -3.14
C ILE A 80 -11.47 9.63 -3.53
N GLY A 81 -12.36 9.41 -2.57
CA GLY A 81 -13.69 8.89 -2.83
C GLY A 81 -13.73 7.46 -3.35
N PHE A 82 -12.74 6.62 -3.00
CA PHE A 82 -12.69 5.24 -3.51
C PHE A 82 -13.95 4.45 -3.17
N PHE A 83 -14.51 4.61 -1.98
CA PHE A 83 -15.75 3.94 -1.58
C PHE A 83 -17.03 4.79 -1.76
N THR A 84 -16.95 5.93 -2.46
CA THR A 84 -18.09 6.86 -2.62
C THR A 84 -18.30 7.31 -4.06
N VAL A 85 -17.25 7.80 -4.73
CA VAL A 85 -17.29 8.37 -6.09
C VAL A 85 -16.75 7.38 -7.12
N ASP A 86 -15.69 6.65 -6.78
CA ASP A 86 -14.99 5.74 -7.71
C ASP A 86 -15.49 4.28 -7.59
N VAL A 87 -16.78 4.08 -7.30
CA VAL A 87 -17.34 2.75 -6.98
C VAL A 87 -17.36 1.77 -8.15
N ASP A 88 -17.26 2.29 -9.37
CA ASP A 88 -17.17 1.51 -10.62
C ASP A 88 -15.73 1.14 -10.99
N ASN A 89 -14.75 1.54 -10.17
CA ASN A 89 -13.35 1.18 -10.39
C ASN A 89 -13.19 -0.35 -10.51
N PRO A 90 -12.53 -0.87 -11.56
CA PRO A 90 -12.35 -2.31 -11.77
C PRO A 90 -11.74 -3.05 -10.58
N THR A 91 -10.95 -2.35 -9.75
CA THR A 91 -10.33 -2.90 -8.55
C THR A 91 -11.31 -3.23 -7.42
N HIS A 92 -12.55 -2.73 -7.46
CA HIS A 92 -13.58 -3.10 -6.48
C HIS A 92 -13.97 -4.57 -6.57
N ARG A 93 -14.10 -5.11 -7.80
CA ARG A 93 -14.52 -6.49 -8.03
C ARG A 93 -13.61 -7.51 -7.35
N PRO A 94 -12.28 -7.55 -7.58
CA PRO A 94 -11.41 -8.51 -6.93
C PRO A 94 -11.38 -8.31 -5.40
N LEU A 95 -11.42 -7.07 -4.91
CA LEU A 95 -11.50 -6.80 -3.47
C LEU A 95 -12.78 -7.37 -2.85
N ARG A 96 -13.93 -7.19 -3.51
CA ARG A 96 -15.23 -7.69 -3.04
C ARG A 96 -15.30 -9.21 -3.03
N GLN A 97 -14.69 -9.85 -4.02
CA GLN A 97 -14.62 -11.32 -4.09
C GLN A 97 -13.74 -11.90 -2.98
N TRP A 98 -12.60 -11.26 -2.69
CA TRP A 98 -11.64 -11.77 -1.72
C TRP A 98 -11.97 -11.40 -0.26
N ALA A 99 -12.45 -10.19 -0.02
CA ALA A 99 -12.80 -9.68 1.31
C ALA A 99 -14.18 -8.99 1.30
N PRO A 100 -15.28 -9.76 1.17
CA PRO A 100 -16.63 -9.20 1.13
C PRO A 100 -16.95 -8.36 2.38
N GLN A 101 -16.41 -8.71 3.55
CA GLN A 101 -16.57 -7.98 4.81
C GLN A 101 -16.07 -6.52 4.76
N VAL A 102 -15.19 -6.17 3.82
CA VAL A 102 -14.81 -4.77 3.59
C VAL A 102 -16.03 -3.95 3.17
N TYR A 103 -16.96 -4.52 2.40
CA TYR A 103 -18.15 -3.84 1.91
C TYR A 103 -19.37 -3.95 2.83
N GLU A 104 -19.29 -4.82 3.85
CA GLU A 104 -20.29 -4.93 4.91
C GLU A 104 -20.22 -3.76 5.90
N GLU A 105 -19.07 -3.10 6.00
CA GLU A 105 -18.92 -1.91 6.84
C GLU A 105 -19.78 -0.73 6.30
N ALA A 106 -20.43 -0.04 7.23
CA ALA A 106 -21.46 0.95 6.93
C ALA A 106 -20.89 2.24 6.30
N THR A 107 -19.72 2.69 6.76
CA THR A 107 -19.15 3.98 6.36
C THR A 107 -17.94 3.80 5.45
N PRO A 108 -17.70 4.71 4.47
CA PRO A 108 -16.48 4.69 3.65
C PRO A 108 -15.17 4.64 4.45
N ALA A 109 -15.15 5.30 5.61
CA ALA A 109 -13.99 5.30 6.51
C ALA A 109 -13.76 3.90 7.13
N ASP A 110 -14.82 3.25 7.62
CA ASP A 110 -14.72 1.88 8.13
C ASP A 110 -14.39 0.87 7.03
N ARG A 111 -14.91 1.04 5.81
CA ARG A 111 -14.49 0.22 4.65
C ARG A 111 -12.99 0.36 4.38
N ALA A 112 -12.46 1.59 4.40
CA ALA A 112 -11.04 1.82 4.20
C ALA A 112 -10.18 1.23 5.34
N LEU A 113 -10.63 1.31 6.59
CA LEU A 113 -9.91 0.73 7.73
C LEU A 113 -9.97 -0.80 7.70
N SER A 114 -11.13 -1.36 7.35
CA SER A 114 -11.34 -2.80 7.14
C SER A 114 -10.45 -3.33 6.01
N MET A 115 -10.38 -2.62 4.88
CA MET A 115 -9.47 -2.93 3.79
C MET A 115 -8.00 -2.95 4.25
N TRP A 116 -7.57 -1.93 5.00
CA TRP A 116 -6.22 -1.90 5.57
C TRP A 116 -5.95 -3.11 6.48
N LEU A 117 -6.89 -3.40 7.37
CA LEU A 117 -6.80 -4.49 8.35
C LEU A 117 -6.66 -5.85 7.65
N HIS A 118 -7.57 -6.15 6.73
CA HIS A 118 -7.61 -7.47 6.09
C HIS A 118 -6.42 -7.69 5.16
N LEU A 119 -6.07 -6.71 4.33
CA LEU A 119 -4.94 -6.86 3.41
C LEU A 119 -3.61 -7.00 4.16
N THR A 120 -3.40 -6.18 5.20
CA THR A 120 -2.16 -6.20 5.99
C THR A 120 -2.04 -7.49 6.79
N ARG A 121 -3.14 -7.95 7.43
CA ARG A 121 -3.17 -9.21 8.18
C ARG A 121 -2.85 -10.42 7.29
N ALA A 122 -3.37 -10.44 6.06
CA ALA A 122 -3.10 -11.53 5.12
C ALA A 122 -1.65 -11.54 4.62
N ALA A 123 -1.07 -10.36 4.40
CA ALA A 123 0.30 -10.22 3.91
C ALA A 123 1.39 -10.44 4.96
N LEU A 124 1.14 -10.03 6.22
CA LEU A 124 2.16 -10.02 7.28
C LEU A 124 2.84 -11.38 7.51
N PRO A 125 2.12 -12.52 7.64
CA PRO A 125 2.76 -13.83 7.86
C PRO A 125 3.60 -14.32 6.67
N ARG A 126 3.50 -13.64 5.51
CA ARG A 126 4.18 -14.00 4.26
C ARG A 126 5.29 -13.02 3.90
N ALA A 127 5.44 -11.95 4.69
CA ALA A 127 6.41 -10.90 4.43
C ALA A 127 7.84 -11.40 4.71
N ALA A 128 8.69 -11.37 3.69
CA ALA A 128 10.13 -11.50 3.86
C ALA A 128 10.73 -10.22 4.46
N ARG A 129 10.09 -9.07 4.24
CA ARG A 129 10.42 -7.77 4.84
C ARG A 129 9.13 -6.98 5.09
N VAL A 130 9.05 -6.32 6.23
CA VAL A 130 8.06 -5.27 6.50
C VAL A 130 8.78 -3.93 6.38
N VAL A 131 8.20 -3.00 5.63
CA VAL A 131 8.74 -1.66 5.40
C VAL A 131 7.65 -0.67 5.72
N ARG A 132 7.91 0.21 6.69
CA ARG A 132 7.03 1.33 6.98
C ARG A 132 7.44 2.53 6.14
N ILE A 133 6.51 3.07 5.35
CA ILE A 133 6.83 4.15 4.40
C ILE A 133 7.25 5.44 5.10
N GLU A 134 6.69 5.73 6.27
CA GLU A 134 7.03 6.92 7.08
C GLU A 134 8.47 6.87 7.61
N ASP A 135 9.01 5.68 7.86
CA ASP A 135 10.36 5.50 8.39
C ASP A 135 11.42 5.39 7.29
N LEU A 136 10.99 5.33 6.01
CA LEU A 136 11.84 5.00 4.87
C LEU A 136 12.79 6.15 4.50
N ASP A 137 13.84 6.31 5.30
CA ASP A 137 14.93 7.24 5.08
C ASP A 137 15.87 6.79 3.92
N ALA A 138 16.82 7.65 3.57
CA ALA A 138 17.78 7.36 2.51
C ALA A 138 18.61 6.08 2.73
N ARG A 139 18.93 5.74 3.99
CA ARG A 139 19.72 4.57 4.36
C ARG A 139 18.89 3.29 4.23
N GLN A 140 17.65 3.31 4.72
CA GLN A 140 16.71 2.20 4.62
C GLN A 140 16.33 1.94 3.16
N ALA A 141 16.02 3.01 2.41
CA ALA A 141 15.74 2.93 0.97
C ALA A 141 16.92 2.30 0.21
N TYR A 142 18.15 2.76 0.48
CA TYR A 142 19.36 2.16 -0.11
C TYR A 142 19.49 0.66 0.22
N ARG A 143 19.28 0.26 1.49
CA ARG A 143 19.34 -1.15 1.90
C ARG A 143 18.30 -2.01 1.19
N LEU A 144 17.07 -1.52 1.05
CA LEU A 144 15.99 -2.19 0.34
C LEU A 144 16.33 -2.37 -1.15
N LEU A 145 16.83 -1.32 -1.81
CA LEU A 145 17.26 -1.38 -3.21
C LEU A 145 18.41 -2.39 -3.41
N ARG A 146 19.37 -2.42 -2.47
CA ARG A 146 20.47 -3.40 -2.51
C ARG A 146 19.97 -4.83 -2.34
N TRP A 147 19.03 -5.06 -1.43
CA TRP A 147 18.37 -6.36 -1.28
C TRP A 147 17.60 -6.77 -2.55
N ALA A 148 16.94 -5.81 -3.22
CA ALA A 148 16.27 -6.04 -4.51
C ALA A 148 17.25 -6.32 -5.68
N GLY A 149 18.56 -6.20 -5.45
CA GLY A 149 19.61 -6.45 -6.42
C GLY A 149 19.95 -5.25 -7.31
N ALA A 150 19.61 -4.02 -6.88
CA ALA A 150 20.09 -2.81 -7.54
C ALA A 150 21.61 -2.66 -7.33
N ARG A 151 22.34 -2.11 -8.31
CA ARG A 151 23.77 -1.78 -8.18
C ARG A 151 23.97 -0.56 -7.26
N SER A 152 25.13 -0.46 -6.61
CA SER A 152 25.38 0.56 -5.58
C SER A 152 25.20 2.00 -6.06
N ARG A 153 25.73 2.33 -7.25
CA ARG A 153 25.62 3.68 -7.81
C ARG A 153 24.17 4.03 -8.20
N PRO A 154 23.46 3.23 -9.03
CA PRO A 154 22.04 3.47 -9.33
C PRO A 154 21.15 3.56 -8.09
N ALA A 155 21.40 2.74 -7.07
CA ALA A 155 20.63 2.80 -5.83
C ALA A 155 20.79 4.14 -5.09
N ARG A 156 22.02 4.69 -5.03
CA ARG A 156 22.26 6.01 -4.41
C ARG A 156 21.66 7.15 -5.24
N GLU A 157 21.75 7.06 -6.56
CA GLU A 157 21.17 8.04 -7.48
C GLU A 157 19.64 8.06 -7.34
N ALA A 158 18.99 6.90 -7.35
CA ALA A 158 17.53 6.77 -7.19
C ALA A 158 17.03 7.36 -5.86
N VAL A 159 17.71 7.09 -4.75
CA VAL A 159 17.35 7.64 -3.42
C VAL A 159 17.42 9.17 -3.40
N ARG A 160 18.30 9.79 -4.20
CA ARG A 160 18.44 11.25 -4.28
C ARG A 160 17.44 11.88 -5.25
N SER A 161 17.05 11.18 -6.32
CA SER A 161 16.29 11.75 -7.42
C SER A 161 14.79 11.51 -7.35
N VAL A 162 14.34 10.43 -6.68
CA VAL A 162 12.91 10.11 -6.62
C VAL A 162 12.27 10.81 -5.41
N PRO A 163 11.38 11.79 -5.64
CA PRO A 163 10.69 12.46 -4.54
C PRO A 163 9.73 11.49 -3.84
N GLN A 164 9.63 11.56 -2.52
CA GLN A 164 8.74 10.69 -1.73
C GLN A 164 7.24 10.93 -2.03
N ARG A 165 6.87 12.12 -2.52
CA ARG A 165 5.48 12.51 -2.83
C ARG A 165 5.20 12.47 -4.34
N LEU A 166 4.93 11.29 -4.90
CA LEU A 166 4.67 11.10 -6.34
C LEU A 166 3.18 11.16 -6.74
N ASN A 167 2.26 10.95 -5.80
CA ASN A 167 0.83 10.83 -6.08
C ASN A 167 0.04 11.77 -5.17
N ARG A 168 -0.32 12.94 -5.68
CA ARG A 168 -1.07 13.93 -4.89
C ARG A 168 -2.59 13.80 -5.02
N HIS A 169 -3.09 13.15 -6.09
CA HIS A 169 -4.52 12.96 -6.38
C HIS A 169 -5.34 14.25 -6.13
N GLU A 170 -4.75 15.41 -6.42
CA GLU A 170 -5.34 16.72 -6.09
C GLU A 170 -6.65 16.93 -6.84
N GLU A 171 -6.69 16.57 -8.12
CA GLU A 171 -7.91 16.61 -8.94
C GLU A 171 -9.03 15.78 -8.33
N MET A 172 -8.76 14.52 -7.95
CA MET A 172 -9.77 13.67 -7.33
C MET A 172 -10.22 14.23 -5.97
N ARG A 173 -9.30 14.73 -5.16
CA ARG A 173 -9.62 15.37 -3.87
C ARG A 173 -10.48 16.63 -4.04
N GLN A 174 -10.25 17.39 -5.11
CA GLN A 174 -11.09 18.55 -5.47
C GLN A 174 -12.49 18.10 -5.88
N VAL A 175 -12.61 17.04 -6.69
CA VAL A 175 -13.90 16.47 -7.10
C VAL A 175 -14.68 15.94 -5.91
N VAL A 176 -14.03 15.20 -5.01
CA VAL A 176 -14.69 14.60 -3.84
C VAL A 176 -15.05 15.66 -2.81
N GLY A 177 -14.20 16.67 -2.59
CA GLY A 177 -14.48 17.79 -1.70
C GLY A 177 -14.59 17.44 -0.21
N VAL A 178 -14.27 16.20 0.18
CA VAL A 178 -14.31 15.72 1.56
C VAL A 178 -12.94 15.86 2.21
N ARG A 179 -12.91 16.43 3.41
CA ARG A 179 -11.77 16.31 4.32
C ARG A 179 -12.09 15.28 5.39
N HIS A 180 -11.14 14.37 5.65
CA HIS A 180 -11.32 13.33 6.67
C HIS A 180 -10.29 13.51 7.79
N GLU A 181 -10.79 13.58 9.03
CA GLU A 181 -9.94 13.70 10.20
C GLU A 181 -9.39 12.33 10.60
N PRO A 182 -8.05 12.17 10.71
CA PRO A 182 -7.43 10.88 11.00
C PRO A 182 -7.48 10.60 12.52
N VAL A 183 -8.66 10.26 13.04
CA VAL A 183 -8.87 9.95 14.46
C VAL A 183 -9.54 8.59 14.64
N TRP A 184 -9.19 7.85 15.68
CA TRP A 184 -9.77 6.53 15.95
C TRP A 184 -11.27 6.57 16.30
N ALA A 185 -11.73 7.68 16.90
CA ALA A 185 -13.08 7.81 17.43
C ALA A 185 -14.19 7.80 16.36
N VAL A 186 -13.87 8.02 15.08
CA VAL A 186 -14.85 7.96 13.98
C VAL A 186 -15.12 6.53 13.49
N HIS A 187 -14.36 5.55 13.98
CA HIS A 187 -14.44 4.16 13.56
C HIS A 187 -15.21 3.31 14.55
N ARG A 188 -15.82 2.23 14.04
CA ARG A 188 -16.43 1.20 14.89
C ARG A 188 -15.41 0.67 15.92
N PRO A 189 -15.71 0.64 17.22
CA PRO A 189 -14.71 0.35 18.26
C PRO A 189 -13.93 -0.95 18.05
N ALA A 190 -14.64 -2.06 17.76
CA ALA A 190 -13.98 -3.35 17.54
C ALA A 190 -13.07 -3.36 16.29
N LEU A 191 -13.39 -2.59 15.25
CA LEU A 191 -12.57 -2.46 14.06
C LEU A 191 -11.31 -1.63 14.36
N ALA A 192 -11.49 -0.49 15.04
CA ALA A 192 -10.39 0.36 15.50
C ALA A 192 -9.41 -0.41 16.38
N ASP A 193 -9.91 -1.14 17.38
CA ASP A 193 -9.08 -1.95 18.28
C ASP A 193 -8.29 -3.04 17.54
N ALA A 194 -8.93 -3.71 16.57
CA ALA A 194 -8.27 -4.71 15.75
C ALA A 194 -7.18 -4.11 14.87
N ALA A 195 -7.42 -2.92 14.30
CA ALA A 195 -6.45 -2.21 13.49
C ALA A 195 -5.28 -1.66 14.33
N ARG A 196 -5.54 -1.13 15.54
CA ARG A 196 -4.51 -0.66 16.47
C ARG A 196 -3.57 -1.81 16.88
N ARG A 197 -4.11 -2.99 17.22
CA ARG A 197 -3.28 -4.17 17.52
C ARG A 197 -2.40 -4.56 16.33
N LEU A 198 -2.96 -4.64 15.13
CA LEU A 198 -2.19 -4.97 13.94
C LEU A 198 -1.16 -3.88 13.61
N ALA A 199 -1.44 -2.61 13.89
CA ALA A 199 -0.48 -1.52 13.70
C ALA A 199 0.78 -1.75 14.56
N VAL A 200 0.59 -2.12 15.83
CA VAL A 200 1.70 -2.50 16.72
C VAL A 200 2.48 -3.69 16.16
N ASP A 201 1.79 -4.73 15.68
CA ASP A 201 2.43 -5.93 15.10
C ASP A 201 3.31 -5.61 13.88
N VAL A 202 3.02 -4.52 13.16
CA VAL A 202 3.82 -4.06 12.00
C VAL A 202 4.76 -2.90 12.32
N GLY A 203 4.96 -2.59 13.62
CA GLY A 203 5.90 -1.55 14.07
C GLY A 203 5.39 -0.11 13.91
N ILE A 204 4.08 0.08 13.91
CA ILE A 204 3.44 1.39 13.91
C ILE A 204 2.92 1.68 15.33
N ASP A 205 3.29 2.83 15.88
CA ASP A 205 2.64 3.36 17.08
C ASP A 205 1.25 3.86 16.70
N PRO A 206 0.15 3.24 17.19
CA PRO A 206 -1.20 3.65 16.82
C PRO A 206 -1.59 5.04 17.32
N ASP A 207 -0.85 5.60 18.28
CA ASP A 207 -1.12 6.91 18.88
C ASP A 207 -0.20 8.00 18.32
N GLU A 208 0.63 7.67 17.33
CA GLU A 208 1.46 8.67 16.65
C GLU A 208 0.60 9.70 15.90
N VAL A 209 1.08 10.95 15.91
CA VAL A 209 0.37 12.03 15.24
C VAL A 209 0.46 11.88 13.73
N VAL A 210 -0.68 11.64 13.10
CA VAL A 210 -0.79 11.59 11.63
C VAL A 210 -0.87 13.00 11.06
N SER A 211 0.28 13.57 10.73
CA SER A 211 0.37 14.90 10.11
C SER A 211 -0.58 15.03 8.91
N GLY A 212 -1.29 16.16 8.83
CA GLY A 212 -2.03 16.59 7.64
C GLY A 212 -1.04 16.76 6.50
N GLY A 213 -1.06 15.83 5.54
CA GLY A 213 -0.06 15.71 4.47
C GLY A 213 -0.55 16.26 3.15
#